data_AF-A0A177WXS0-F1
#
_entry.id   AF-A0A177WXS0-F1
#
_cell.length_a   1.000
_cell.length_b   1.000
_cell.length_c   1.000
_cell.angle_alpha   90.00
_cell.angle_beta   90.00
_cell.angle_gamma   90.00
#
_symmetry.space_group_name_H-M   'P 1'
#
loop_
_entity.id
_entity.type
_entity.pdbx_description
1 polymer ?
#
loop_
_entity_poly.entity_id
_entity_poly.type
_entity_poly.pdbx_seq_one_letter_code
_entity_poly.pdbx_strand_id
1 'polypeptide(L)'
;MHILVGVTGSVATIKLPLLIKQLKESFPTNLEIKIIATHASQHFINTHEIGSISVLTDKDEWDAWKKIPDPVLHIDTCVLRAWDSSKPVVVCPAMNTHMWSHPITSKQLTVLSQELGYVIVHPISKQLACGDVGIGAMADVSDIVAVALKTLNGQ
;
A
#
# COMPACT_ATOMS: atom_id res chain seq x y z
N MET A 1 13.05 -5.13 -12.00
CA MET A 1 12.47 -5.46 -10.68
C MET A 1 11.08 -4.86 -10.64
N HIS A 2 10.10 -5.53 -10.03
CA HIS A 2 8.71 -5.05 -10.02
C HIS A 2 8.26 -4.80 -8.59
N ILE A 3 7.65 -3.64 -8.33
CA ILE A 3 7.00 -3.31 -7.06
C ILE A 3 5.53 -3.01 -7.36
N LEU A 4 4.66 -3.64 -6.59
CA LEU A 4 3.23 -3.39 -6.61
C LEU A 4 2.85 -2.55 -5.40
N VAL A 5 2.28 -1.38 -5.63
CA VAL A 5 1.86 -0.44 -4.57
C VAL A 5 0.35 -0.49 -4.44
N GLY A 6 -0.14 -1.09 -3.34
CA GLY A 6 -1.56 -1.07 -2.99
C GLY A 6 -1.91 0.16 -2.16
N VAL A 7 -2.91 0.92 -2.59
CA VAL A 7 -3.45 2.07 -1.83
C VAL A 7 -4.92 1.85 -1.47
N THR A 8 -5.29 2.25 -0.26
CA THR A 8 -6.63 2.09 0.31
C THR A 8 -7.23 3.43 0.72
N GLY A 9 -8.45 3.44 1.26
CA GLY A 9 -9.23 4.64 1.61
C GLY A 9 -8.70 5.40 2.82
N SER A 10 -7.44 5.84 2.78
CA SER A 10 -6.82 6.70 3.78
C SER A 10 -6.38 8.01 3.12
N VAL A 11 -6.46 9.12 3.87
CA VAL A 11 -5.93 10.42 3.43
C VAL A 11 -4.43 10.33 3.14
N ALA A 12 -3.71 9.38 3.75
CA ALA A 12 -2.29 9.15 3.48
C ALA A 12 -1.98 8.81 2.02
N THR A 13 -2.96 8.37 1.23
CA THR A 13 -2.84 8.13 -0.21
C THR A 13 -2.38 9.37 -1.00
N ILE A 14 -2.60 10.60 -0.48
CA ILE A 14 -2.05 11.83 -1.08
C ILE A 14 -0.51 11.82 -1.16
N LYS A 15 0.17 11.00 -0.33
CA LYS A 15 1.64 10.85 -0.35
C LYS A 15 2.13 9.89 -1.43
N LEU A 16 1.24 9.28 -2.21
CA LEU A 16 1.59 8.32 -3.25
C LEU A 16 2.63 8.85 -4.26
N PRO A 17 2.54 10.10 -4.78
CA PRO A 17 3.57 10.65 -5.67
C PRO A 17 4.94 10.73 -5.02
N LEU A 18 5.00 11.13 -3.74
CA LEU A 18 6.24 11.18 -2.96
C LEU A 18 6.82 9.77 -2.75
N LEU A 19 5.98 8.78 -2.45
CA LEU A 19 6.39 7.38 -2.33
C LEU A 19 7.00 6.85 -3.63
N ILE A 20 6.31 7.06 -4.76
CA ILE A 20 6.80 6.65 -6.08
C ILE A 20 8.14 7.30 -6.40
N LYS A 21 8.27 8.60 -6.11
CA LYS A 21 9.52 9.33 -6.32
C LYS A 21 10.67 8.71 -5.51
N GLN A 22 10.49 8.52 -4.20
CA GLN A 22 11.55 7.98 -3.34
C GLN A 22 11.86 6.51 -3.66
N LEU A 23 10.88 5.70 -4.06
CA LEU A 23 11.12 4.34 -4.56
C LEU A 23 12.01 4.39 -5.81
N LYS A 24 11.68 5.20 -6.80
CA LYS A 24 12.50 5.33 -8.03
C LYS A 24 13.91 5.85 -7.76
N GLU A 25 14.08 6.72 -6.77
CA GLU A 25 15.39 7.25 -6.36
C GLU A 25 16.24 6.23 -5.61
N SER A 26 15.59 5.32 -4.85
CA SER A 26 16.30 4.40 -3.96
C SER A 26 16.55 3.00 -4.55
N PHE A 27 15.85 2.65 -5.63
CA PHE A 27 15.99 1.36 -6.31
C PHE A 27 16.69 1.49 -7.67
N PRO A 28 17.23 0.40 -8.25
CA PRO A 28 17.93 0.42 -9.54
C PRO A 28 17.06 0.97 -10.68
N THR A 29 17.70 1.41 -11.76
CA THR A 29 17.06 2.04 -12.95
C THR A 29 16.03 1.18 -13.67
N ASN A 30 15.97 -0.13 -13.39
CA ASN A 30 15.00 -1.07 -13.97
C ASN A 30 13.81 -1.38 -13.05
N LEU A 31 13.48 -0.49 -12.10
CA LEU A 31 12.28 -0.60 -11.27
C LEU A 31 11.01 -0.27 -12.09
N GLU A 32 10.12 -1.25 -12.21
CA GLU A 32 8.76 -1.07 -12.70
C GLU A 32 7.80 -1.01 -11.50
N ILE A 33 6.95 0.01 -11.48
CA ILE A 33 5.92 0.19 -10.44
C ILE A 33 4.56 0.04 -11.10
N LYS A 34 3.67 -0.74 -10.46
CA LYS A 34 2.23 -0.76 -10.74
C LYS A 34 1.48 -0.37 -9.48
N ILE A 35 0.33 0.26 -9.63
CA ILE A 35 -0.51 0.70 -8.52
C ILE A 35 -1.82 -0.07 -8.55
N ILE A 36 -2.30 -0.51 -7.40
CA ILE A 36 -3.67 -1.00 -7.23
C ILE A 36 -4.37 -0.08 -6.25
N ALA A 37 -5.55 0.38 -6.65
CA ALA A 37 -6.32 1.38 -5.91
C ALA A 37 -7.72 0.84 -5.61
N THR A 38 -8.06 0.75 -4.31
CA THR A 38 -9.46 0.51 -3.93
C THR A 38 -10.32 1.70 -4.33
N HIS A 39 -11.63 1.50 -4.55
CA HIS A 39 -12.56 2.58 -4.89
C HIS A 39 -12.40 3.83 -4.01
N ALA A 40 -12.34 3.65 -2.67
CA ALA A 40 -12.20 4.77 -1.74
C ALA A 40 -10.86 5.52 -1.84
N SER A 41 -9.79 4.85 -2.24
CA SER A 41 -8.47 5.47 -2.39
C SER A 41 -8.41 6.44 -3.57
N GLN A 42 -9.22 6.20 -4.62
CA GLN A 42 -9.22 6.99 -5.85
C GLN A 42 -9.57 8.46 -5.61
N HIS A 43 -10.31 8.78 -4.54
CA HIS A 43 -10.60 10.16 -4.13
C HIS A 43 -9.34 10.98 -3.77
N PHE A 44 -8.23 10.31 -3.45
CA PHE A 44 -6.99 10.94 -3.00
C PHE A 44 -5.85 10.86 -4.02
N ILE A 45 -6.05 10.13 -5.12
CA ILE A 45 -5.01 9.92 -6.14
C ILE A 45 -5.08 11.07 -7.15
N ASN A 46 -3.97 11.81 -7.28
CA ASN A 46 -3.78 12.75 -8.37
C ASN A 46 -3.03 12.07 -9.52
N THR A 47 -3.75 11.72 -10.59
CA THR A 47 -3.19 11.02 -11.76
C THR A 47 -2.11 11.84 -12.48
N HIS A 48 -2.16 13.17 -12.40
CA HIS A 48 -1.14 14.04 -13.00
C HIS A 48 0.23 13.96 -12.29
N GLU A 49 0.25 13.65 -10.99
CA GLU A 49 1.48 13.61 -10.19
C GLU A 49 2.18 12.24 -10.22
N ILE A 50 1.46 11.19 -10.58
CA ILE A 50 2.01 9.82 -10.69
C ILE A 50 2.51 9.48 -12.11
N GLY A 51 2.30 10.37 -13.08
CA GLY A 51 2.78 10.22 -14.45
C GLY A 51 2.11 9.07 -15.21
N SER A 52 2.90 8.31 -15.98
CA SER A 52 2.42 7.21 -16.84
C SER A 52 2.30 5.85 -16.12
N ILE A 53 2.26 5.83 -14.79
CA ILE A 53 2.17 4.59 -14.02
C ILE A 53 0.75 4.02 -14.14
N SER A 54 0.64 2.73 -14.48
CA SER A 54 -0.65 2.05 -14.54
C SER A 54 -1.26 1.92 -13.14
N VAL A 55 -2.49 2.41 -13.01
CA VAL A 55 -3.34 2.24 -11.83
C VAL A 55 -4.42 1.24 -12.19
N LEU A 56 -4.45 0.11 -11.48
CA LEU A 56 -5.47 -0.91 -11.60
C LEU A 56 -6.52 -0.71 -10.51
N THR A 57 -7.78 -0.82 -10.90
CA THR A 57 -8.95 -0.68 -10.05
C THR A 57 -9.90 -1.85 -10.24
N ASP A 58 -10.86 -2.00 -9.34
CA ASP A 58 -11.91 -3.03 -9.48
C ASP A 58 -12.67 -2.91 -10.82
N LYS A 59 -12.77 -1.69 -11.38
CA LYS A 59 -13.43 -1.49 -12.68
C LYS A 59 -12.66 -2.12 -13.84
N ASP A 60 -11.32 -2.04 -13.81
CA ASP A 60 -10.47 -2.58 -14.86
C ASP A 60 -10.60 -4.10 -14.94
N GLU A 61 -10.83 -4.77 -13.80
CA GLU A 61 -11.07 -6.21 -13.73
C GLU A 61 -12.27 -6.64 -14.56
N TRP A 62 -13.41 -5.98 -14.35
CA TRP A 62 -14.66 -6.30 -15.02
C TRP A 62 -14.70 -5.80 -16.47
N ASP A 63 -13.97 -4.72 -16.80
CA ASP A 63 -13.88 -4.24 -18.18
C ASP A 63 -13.03 -5.18 -19.05
N ALA A 64 -12.04 -5.88 -18.47
CA ALA A 64 -11.18 -6.82 -19.19
C ALA A 64 -11.78 -8.22 -19.38
N TRP A 65 -12.62 -8.69 -18.45
CA TRP A 65 -13.19 -10.04 -18.49
C TRP A 65 -14.60 -10.06 -19.09
N LYS A 66 -14.74 -10.51 -20.34
CA LYS A 66 -16.04 -10.58 -21.05
C LYS A 66 -16.46 -12.01 -21.40
N LYS A 67 -15.49 -12.91 -21.58
CA LYS A 67 -15.69 -14.33 -21.89
C LYS A 67 -14.57 -15.17 -21.28
N ILE A 68 -14.82 -16.47 -21.12
CA ILE A 68 -13.91 -17.44 -20.48
C ILE A 68 -12.45 -17.41 -20.98
N PRO A 69 -12.12 -17.18 -22.27
CA PRO A 69 -10.72 -17.10 -22.69
C PRO A 69 -10.03 -15.76 -22.37
N ASP A 70 -10.75 -14.76 -21.87
CA ASP A 70 -10.18 -13.45 -21.56
C ASP A 70 -9.32 -13.53 -20.27
N PRO A 71 -8.24 -12.73 -20.18
CA PRO A 71 -7.40 -12.69 -18.98
C PRO A 71 -8.23 -12.34 -17.74
N VAL A 72 -8.11 -13.17 -16.71
CA VAL A 72 -8.81 -13.00 -15.44
C VAL A 72 -7.98 -12.08 -14.54
N LEU A 73 -8.32 -10.80 -14.53
CA LEU A 73 -7.72 -9.80 -13.64
C LEU A 73 -8.15 -9.97 -12.15
N HIS A 74 -9.00 -10.95 -11.80
CA HIS A 74 -9.32 -11.28 -10.39
C HIS A 74 -8.07 -11.67 -9.58
N ILE A 75 -7.03 -12.18 -10.23
CA ILE A 75 -5.72 -12.39 -9.61
C ILE A 75 -5.05 -11.06 -9.22
N ASP A 76 -5.35 -9.98 -9.97
CA ASP A 76 -4.73 -8.65 -9.85
C ASP A 76 -5.51 -7.66 -8.95
N THR A 77 -6.74 -7.98 -8.51
CA THR A 77 -7.51 -7.16 -7.55
C THR A 77 -7.64 -7.84 -6.18
N CYS A 78 -7.74 -9.18 -6.14
CA CYS A 78 -7.62 -9.99 -4.92
C CYS A 78 -6.15 -10.34 -4.59
N VAL A 79 -5.22 -9.46 -4.96
CA VAL A 79 -3.77 -9.70 -4.96
C VAL A 79 -3.27 -10.34 -3.69
N LEU A 80 -3.61 -9.79 -2.52
CA LEU A 80 -3.10 -10.28 -1.26
C LEU A 80 -3.59 -11.70 -0.93
N ARG A 81 -4.76 -12.11 -1.45
CA ARG A 81 -5.29 -13.46 -1.22
C ARG A 81 -4.66 -14.50 -2.15
N ALA A 82 -4.32 -14.08 -3.37
CA ALA A 82 -3.62 -14.88 -4.37
C ALA A 82 -2.09 -14.70 -4.33
N TRP A 83 -1.58 -13.97 -3.34
CA TRP A 83 -0.17 -13.62 -3.26
C TRP A 83 0.67 -14.86 -2.97
N ASP A 84 1.81 -14.93 -3.66
CA ASP A 84 2.84 -15.91 -3.37
C ASP A 84 3.48 -15.56 -2.02
N SER A 85 3.29 -16.41 -1.02
CA SER A 85 3.77 -16.18 0.35
C SER A 85 5.30 -16.18 0.47
N SER A 86 6.04 -16.60 -0.57
CA SER A 86 7.49 -16.43 -0.62
C SER A 86 7.92 -15.00 -0.95
N LYS A 87 7.02 -14.16 -1.46
CA LYS A 87 7.30 -12.77 -1.81
C LYS A 87 6.91 -11.83 -0.67
N PRO A 88 7.77 -10.88 -0.32
CA PRO A 88 7.52 -10.01 0.82
C PRO A 88 6.32 -9.09 0.62
N VAL A 89 5.62 -8.80 1.71
CA VAL A 89 4.54 -7.81 1.79
C VAL A 89 4.86 -6.82 2.90
N VAL A 90 4.82 -5.53 2.57
CA VAL A 90 4.98 -4.44 3.54
C VAL A 90 3.64 -3.74 3.71
N VAL A 91 3.16 -3.63 4.95
CA VAL A 91 1.90 -2.98 5.30
C VAL A 91 2.18 -1.71 6.10
N CYS A 92 1.57 -0.60 5.68
CA CYS A 92 1.76 0.72 6.31
C CYS A 92 0.39 1.26 6.79
N PRO A 93 -0.07 0.89 8.01
CA PRO A 93 -1.35 1.36 8.52
C PRO A 93 -1.42 2.89 8.62
N ALA A 94 -2.56 3.45 8.24
CA ALA A 94 -2.79 4.89 8.20
C ALA A 94 -4.25 5.21 8.52
N MET A 95 -4.56 5.55 9.78
CA MET A 95 -5.93 5.70 10.27
C MET A 95 -6.02 6.68 11.44
N ASN A 96 -7.22 7.08 11.83
CA ASN A 96 -7.44 7.90 13.02
C ASN A 96 -7.00 7.18 14.30
N THR A 97 -6.58 7.93 15.33
CA THR A 97 -6.14 7.40 16.63
C THR A 97 -7.13 6.46 17.30
N HIS A 98 -8.43 6.74 17.25
CA HIS A 98 -9.42 5.84 17.83
C HIS A 98 -9.55 4.52 17.05
N MET A 99 -9.36 4.56 15.72
CA MET A 99 -9.29 3.35 14.91
C MET A 99 -8.02 2.55 15.25
N TRP A 100 -6.88 3.22 15.43
CA TRP A 100 -5.63 2.56 15.80
C TRP A 100 -5.72 1.89 17.17
N SER A 101 -6.27 2.60 18.17
CA SER A 101 -6.46 2.08 19.53
C SER A 101 -7.58 1.05 19.65
N HIS A 102 -8.32 0.77 18.58
CA HIS A 102 -9.40 -0.20 18.61
C HIS A 102 -8.83 -1.63 18.78
N PRO A 103 -9.41 -2.48 19.66
CA PRO A 103 -8.87 -3.83 19.93
C PRO A 103 -8.77 -4.73 18.68
N ILE A 104 -9.67 -4.55 17.71
CA ILE A 104 -9.62 -5.29 16.43
C ILE A 104 -8.36 -4.96 15.65
N THR A 105 -7.88 -3.72 15.67
CA THR A 105 -6.67 -3.31 14.94
C THR A 105 -5.47 -4.11 15.43
N SER A 106 -5.28 -4.22 16.75
CA SER A 106 -4.21 -5.05 17.31
C SER A 106 -4.34 -6.51 16.90
N LYS A 107 -5.55 -7.09 16.94
CA LYS A 107 -5.78 -8.48 16.50
C LYS A 107 -5.43 -8.69 15.02
N GLN A 108 -5.85 -7.77 14.15
CA GLN A 108 -5.56 -7.83 12.71
C GLN A 108 -4.05 -7.70 12.44
N LEU A 109 -3.35 -6.82 13.15
CA LEU A 109 -1.89 -6.68 13.04
C LEU A 109 -1.17 -7.95 13.48
N THR A 110 -1.64 -8.63 14.52
CA THR A 110 -1.11 -9.93 14.93
C THR A 110 -1.26 -10.96 13.82
N VAL A 111 -2.42 -11.06 13.19
CA VAL A 111 -2.63 -11.99 12.05
C VAL A 111 -1.68 -11.64 10.90
N LEU A 112 -1.63 -10.36 10.49
CA LEU A 112 -0.77 -9.92 9.38
C LEU A 112 0.71 -10.22 9.65
N SER A 113 1.20 -9.96 10.86
CA SER A 113 2.63 -10.11 11.18
C SER A 113 3.01 -11.55 11.53
N GLN A 114 2.26 -12.19 12.44
CA GLN A 114 2.65 -13.48 13.02
C GLN A 114 2.16 -14.67 12.20
N GLU A 115 0.98 -14.57 11.58
CA GLU A 115 0.41 -15.69 10.80
C GLU A 115 0.77 -15.59 9.32
N LEU A 116 0.77 -14.38 8.75
CA LEU A 116 1.05 -14.16 7.33
C LEU A 116 2.49 -13.71 7.02
N GLY A 117 3.28 -13.36 8.04
CA GLY A 117 4.68 -12.95 7.87
C GLY A 117 4.87 -11.57 7.22
N TYR A 118 3.84 -10.72 7.22
CA TYR A 118 3.93 -9.39 6.61
C TYR A 118 4.73 -8.44 7.50
N VAL A 119 5.53 -7.58 6.87
CA VAL A 119 6.31 -6.56 7.55
C VAL A 119 5.42 -5.35 7.82
N ILE A 120 5.23 -5.01 9.09
CA ILE A 120 4.41 -3.86 9.49
C ILE A 120 5.29 -2.64 9.73
N VAL A 121 5.07 -1.57 8.97
CA VAL A 121 5.63 -0.24 9.26
C VAL A 121 4.62 0.50 10.12
N HIS A 122 4.89 0.57 11.42
CA HIS A 122 3.96 1.15 12.39
C HIS A 122 3.69 2.65 12.11
N PRO A 123 2.45 3.12 12.34
CA PRO A 123 2.13 4.53 12.22
C PRO A 123 2.89 5.34 13.26
N ILE A 124 3.10 6.61 12.92
CA ILE A 124 3.73 7.59 13.79
C ILE A 124 2.66 8.42 14.51
N SER A 125 3.11 9.10 15.57
CA SER A 125 2.29 10.09 16.23
C SER A 125 2.46 11.46 15.57
N LYS A 126 1.35 12.14 15.28
CA LYS A 126 1.35 13.53 14.81
C LYS A 126 0.34 14.35 15.62
N GLN A 127 0.60 15.66 15.69
CA GLN A 127 -0.30 16.61 16.33
C GLN A 127 -1.56 16.76 15.47
N LEU A 128 -2.71 16.53 16.09
CA LEU A 128 -4.03 16.68 15.46
C LEU A 128 -4.44 18.16 15.45
N ALA A 129 -5.40 18.50 14.60
CA ALA A 129 -5.91 19.87 14.48
C ALA A 129 -6.49 20.44 15.81
N CYS A 130 -6.86 19.57 16.76
CA CYS A 130 -7.32 19.95 18.10
C CYS A 130 -6.19 20.22 19.12
N GLY A 131 -4.93 20.03 18.74
CA GLY A 131 -3.76 20.17 19.63
C GLY A 131 -3.33 18.87 20.32
N ASP A 132 -4.19 17.84 20.32
CA ASP A 132 -3.87 16.52 20.87
C ASP A 132 -2.85 15.76 20.01
N VAL A 133 -1.99 14.98 20.65
CA VAL A 133 -1.02 14.10 19.97
C VAL A 133 -1.62 12.71 19.89
N GLY A 134 -1.82 12.21 18.67
CA GLY A 134 -2.44 10.92 18.40
C GLY A 134 -1.57 10.04 17.53
N ILE A 135 -1.54 8.73 17.78
CA ILE A 135 -0.92 7.73 16.92
C ILE A 135 -1.87 7.32 15.80
N GLY A 136 -1.37 6.99 14.61
CA GLY A 136 -2.20 6.48 13.51
C GLY A 136 -1.88 7.14 12.16
N ALA A 137 -1.13 8.23 12.16
CA ALA A 137 -0.60 8.81 10.93
C ALA A 137 0.35 7.81 10.26
N MET A 138 0.21 7.61 8.95
CA MET A 138 1.12 6.77 8.19
C MET A 138 2.57 7.18 8.47
N ALA A 139 3.45 6.18 8.63
CA ALA A 139 4.89 6.39 8.69
C ALA A 139 5.39 7.32 7.58
N ASP A 140 6.52 7.96 7.83
CA ASP A 140 7.09 8.83 6.81
C ASP A 140 7.60 7.98 5.64
N VAL A 141 7.52 8.56 4.44
CA VAL A 141 7.76 7.83 3.20
C VAL A 141 9.18 7.26 3.16
N SER A 142 10.16 7.98 3.72
CA SER A 142 11.54 7.54 3.83
C SER A 142 11.67 6.25 4.62
N ASP A 143 10.93 6.10 5.72
CA ASP A 143 10.97 4.91 6.56
C ASP A 143 10.33 3.72 5.84
N ILE A 144 9.23 3.96 5.14
CA ILE A 144 8.57 2.94 4.31
C ILE A 144 9.51 2.42 3.22
N VAL A 145 10.20 3.33 2.52
CA VAL A 145 11.16 2.97 1.46
C VAL A 145 12.36 2.22 2.03
N ALA A 146 12.90 2.66 3.16
CA ALA A 146 14.00 1.98 3.85
C ALA A 146 13.61 0.54 4.25
N VAL A 147 12.42 0.35 4.81
CA VAL A 147 11.90 -0.98 5.16
C VAL A 147 11.66 -1.83 3.91
N ALA A 148 11.11 -1.26 2.83
CA ALA A 148 10.90 -1.99 1.57
C ALA A 148 12.23 -2.48 0.98
N LEU A 149 13.27 -1.64 0.97
CA LEU A 149 14.63 -2.03 0.55
C LEU A 149 15.19 -3.17 1.39
N LYS A 150 15.10 -3.03 2.71
CA LYS A 150 15.61 -4.04 3.65
C LYS A 150 14.90 -5.38 3.44
N THR A 151 13.58 -5.35 3.35
CA THR A 151 12.75 -6.55 3.15
C THR A 151 13.07 -7.25 1.82
N LEU A 152 13.28 -6.49 0.74
CA LEU A 152 13.63 -7.06 -0.58
C LEU A 152 15.04 -7.69 -0.61
N ASN A 153 15.96 -7.19 0.20
CA ASN A 153 17.31 -7.74 0.33
C ASN A 153 17.40 -8.95 1.28
N GLY A 154 16.28 -9.39 1.87
CA GLY A 154 16.23 -10.53 2.78
C GLY A 154 16.90 -10.28 4.13
N GLN A 155 16.93 -9.03 4.61
CA GLN A 155 17.54 -8.60 5.87
C GLN A 155 16.52 -8.13 6.91
#